data_AF-A0A941FYV7-F1
#
_entry.id   AF-A0A941FYV7-F1
#
_cell.length_a   1.000
_cell.length_b   1.000
_cell.length_c   1.000
_cell.angle_alpha   90.00
_cell.angle_beta   90.00
_cell.angle_gamma   90.00
#
_symmetry.space_group_name_H-M   'P 1'
#
loop_
_entity.id
_entity.type
_entity.pdbx_description
1 polymer ?
#
loop_
_entity_poly.entity_id
_entity_poly.type
_entity_poly.pdbx_seq_one_letter_code
_entity_poly.pdbx_strand_id
1 'polypeptide(L)'
;MSLPMLDKYLQAFLQTLAMVGVSAVIAIALGLSLALVLTVTASGGLYPKPRLNRALSITVNTFRAIPFIILLIAMLPFTRLLVGTTLGTWAAIVPLSANLVPFFARIAQVSLNDVDPGLVEAA
;
A
#
# COMPACT_ATOMS: atom_id res chain seq x y z
N MET A 1 20.27 -30.23 -22.19
CA MET A 1 20.83 -28.90 -21.89
C MET A 1 19.74 -27.87 -22.20
N SER A 2 18.76 -27.56 -21.34
CA SER A 2 18.79 -26.51 -20.30
C SER A 2 17.53 -26.53 -19.38
N LEU A 3 16.83 -27.66 -19.25
CA LEU A 3 15.57 -27.82 -18.51
C LEU A 3 15.60 -27.31 -17.03
N PRO A 4 16.67 -27.50 -16.23
CA PRO A 4 16.68 -27.07 -14.83
C PRO A 4 16.70 -25.55 -14.61
N MET A 5 17.14 -24.77 -15.61
CA MET A 5 17.15 -23.31 -15.51
C MET A 5 15.77 -22.72 -15.82
N LEU A 6 15.05 -23.30 -16.79
CA LEU A 6 13.68 -22.91 -17.11
C LEU A 6 12.76 -23.06 -15.88
N ASP A 7 12.89 -24.18 -15.16
CA ASP A 7 12.11 -24.44 -13.95
C ASP A 7 12.36 -23.39 -12.86
N LYS A 8 13.61 -22.94 -12.69
CA LYS A 8 13.98 -21.88 -11.75
C LYS A 8 13.40 -20.52 -12.15
N TYR A 9 13.42 -20.19 -13.44
CA TYR A 9 12.81 -18.96 -13.93
C TYR A 9 11.29 -18.98 -13.78
N LEU A 10 10.64 -20.12 -14.04
CA LEU A 10 9.21 -20.28 -13.84
C LEU A 10 8.84 -20.16 -12.36
N GLN A 11 9.64 -20.75 -11.47
CA GLN A 11 9.47 -20.58 -10.02
C GLN A 11 9.62 -19.12 -9.59
N ALA A 12 10.65 -18.42 -10.07
CA ALA A 12 10.87 -17.00 -9.76
C ALA A 12 9.74 -16.10 -10.30
N PHE A 13 9.21 -16.43 -11.48
CA PHE A 13 8.04 -15.77 -12.05
C PHE A 13 6.81 -15.93 -11.13
N LEU A 14 6.52 -17.16 -10.68
CA LEU A 14 5.42 -17.42 -9.76
C LEU A 14 5.62 -16.72 -8.41
N GLN A 15 6.85 -16.69 -7.90
CA GLN A 15 7.17 -15.94 -6.67
C GLN A 15 6.91 -14.45 -6.84
N THR A 16 7.27 -13.87 -7.99
CA THR A 16 7.01 -12.46 -8.28
C THR A 16 5.52 -12.19 -8.36
N LEU A 17 4.77 -13.07 -9.05
CA LEU A 17 3.32 -12.96 -9.15
C LEU A 17 2.64 -13.05 -7.77
N ALA A 18 3.12 -13.94 -6.90
CA ALA A 18 2.65 -14.06 -5.53
C ALA A 18 2.97 -12.80 -4.70
N MET A 19 4.20 -12.27 -4.79
CA MET A 19 4.59 -11.04 -4.09
C MET A 19 3.72 -9.86 -4.50
N VAL A 20 3.57 -9.65 -5.82
CA VAL A 20 2.77 -8.55 -6.38
C VAL A 20 1.30 -8.74 -6.06
N GLY A 21 0.74 -9.93 -6.32
CA GLY A 21 -0.68 -10.21 -6.13
C GLY A 21 -1.12 -10.04 -4.67
N VAL A 22 -0.39 -10.65 -3.73
CA VAL A 22 -0.73 -10.54 -2.30
C VAL A 22 -0.56 -9.10 -1.81
N SER A 23 0.55 -8.44 -2.18
CA SER A 23 0.79 -7.05 -1.76
C SER A 23 -0.26 -6.10 -2.34
N ALA A 24 -0.68 -6.32 -3.59
CA ALA A 24 -1.73 -5.53 -4.22
C ALA A 24 -3.08 -5.70 -3.52
N VAL A 25 -3.47 -6.92 -3.15
CA VAL A 25 -4.72 -7.16 -2.41
C VAL A 25 -4.70 -6.44 -1.06
N ILE A 26 -3.60 -6.54 -0.32
CA ILE A 26 -3.42 -5.82 0.96
C ILE A 26 -3.50 -4.31 0.76
N ALA A 27 -2.83 -3.80 -0.27
CA ALA A 27 -2.81 -2.38 -0.59
C ALA A 27 -4.17 -1.84 -1.01
N ILE A 28 -4.92 -2.59 -1.80
CA ILE A 28 -6.28 -2.22 -2.19
C ILE A 28 -7.17 -2.19 -0.95
N ALA A 29 -7.17 -3.24 -0.12
CA ALA A 29 -8.03 -3.30 1.06
C ALA A 29 -7.75 -2.18 2.07
N LEU A 30 -6.48 -2.04 2.48
CA LEU A 30 -6.08 -1.07 3.50
C LEU A 30 -5.97 0.35 2.93
N GLY A 31 -5.41 0.48 1.72
CA GLY A 31 -5.21 1.76 1.06
C GLY A 31 -6.52 2.39 0.62
N LEU A 32 -7.49 1.63 0.12
CA LEU A 32 -8.82 2.16 -0.19
C LEU A 32 -9.54 2.63 1.08
N SER A 33 -9.48 1.83 2.15
CA SER A 33 -10.07 2.21 3.45
C SER A 33 -9.46 3.52 3.97
N LEU A 34 -8.14 3.67 3.86
CA LEU A 34 -7.42 4.88 4.22
C LEU A 34 -7.78 6.07 3.31
N ALA A 35 -7.92 5.84 2.01
CA ALA A 35 -8.34 6.85 1.03
C ALA A 35 -9.73 7.39 1.37
N LEU A 36 -10.68 6.51 1.66
CA LEU A 36 -12.04 6.89 2.07
C LEU A 36 -12.02 7.76 3.33
N VAL A 37 -11.27 7.35 4.36
CA VAL A 37 -11.13 8.15 5.58
C VAL A 37 -10.52 9.53 5.28
N LEU A 38 -9.50 9.58 4.44
CA LEU A 38 -8.84 10.83 4.04
C LEU A 38 -9.72 11.72 3.17
N THR A 39 -10.60 11.17 2.33
CA THR A 39 -11.55 11.94 1.52
C THR A 39 -12.70 12.46 2.39
N VAL A 40 -13.31 11.60 3.19
CA VAL A 40 -14.45 11.95 4.06
C VAL A 40 -14.08 12.99 5.11
N THR A 41 -12.88 12.90 5.69
CA THR A 41 -12.43 13.81 6.75
C THR A 41 -11.84 15.12 6.25
N ALA A 42 -11.74 15.32 4.94
CA ALA A 42 -11.24 16.54 4.33
C ALA A 42 -12.14 17.75 4.66
N SER A 43 -11.62 18.97 4.51
CA SER A 43 -12.35 20.20 4.85
C SER A 43 -13.63 20.43 4.06
N GLY A 44 -13.76 19.83 2.87
CA GLY A 44 -14.98 19.79 2.06
C GLY A 44 -15.57 18.38 1.90
N GLY A 45 -15.17 17.43 2.74
CA GLY A 45 -15.68 16.08 2.72
C GLY A 45 -16.94 15.91 3.58
N LEU A 46 -17.53 14.71 3.56
CA LEU A 46 -18.77 14.37 4.26
C LEU A 46 -18.73 14.58 5.78
N TYR A 47 -17.57 14.42 6.42
CA TYR A 47 -17.43 14.57 7.87
C TYR A 47 -16.09 15.25 8.25
N PRO A 48 -16.00 16.58 8.09
CA PRO A 48 -14.74 17.31 8.20
C PRO A 48 -14.09 17.16 9.59
N LYS A 49 -12.87 16.61 9.60
CA LYS A 49 -12.02 16.52 10.80
C LYS A 49 -10.60 17.02 10.47
N PRO A 50 -10.36 18.34 10.41
CA PRO A 50 -9.13 18.92 9.86
C PRO A 50 -7.86 18.44 10.54
N ARG A 51 -7.89 18.26 11.88
CA ARG A 51 -6.74 17.77 12.65
C ARG A 51 -6.41 16.32 12.33
N LEU A 52 -7.42 15.45 12.26
CA LEU A 52 -7.26 14.03 11.93
C LEU A 52 -6.77 13.88 10.49
N ASN A 53 -7.42 14.58 9.56
CA ASN A 53 -7.07 14.55 8.15
C ASN A 53 -5.63 15.00 7.92
N ARG A 54 -5.22 16.10 8.57
CA ARG A 54 -3.84 16.61 8.49
C ARG A 54 -2.84 15.61 9.06
N ALA A 55 -3.12 15.02 10.23
CA ALA A 55 -2.23 14.02 10.82
C ALA A 55 -2.05 12.80 9.91
N LEU A 56 -3.16 12.21 9.43
CA LEU A 56 -3.12 11.07 8.51
C LEU A 56 -2.43 11.42 7.20
N SER A 57 -2.71 12.60 6.63
CA SER A 57 -2.08 13.05 5.39
C SER A 57 -0.57 13.23 5.55
N ILE A 58 -0.11 13.78 6.68
CA ILE A 58 1.32 13.87 7.00
C ILE A 58 1.92 12.47 7.07
N THR A 59 1.32 11.57 7.84
CA THR A 59 1.80 10.17 7.97
C THR A 59 1.92 9.50 6.60
N VAL A 60 0.87 9.53 5.77
CA VAL A 60 0.86 8.94 4.43
C VAL A 60 1.96 9.55 3.55
N ASN A 61 2.10 10.87 3.55
CA ASN A 61 3.12 11.54 2.74
C ASN A 61 4.54 11.25 3.24
N THR A 62 4.74 11.12 4.55
CA THR A 62 6.03 10.71 5.13
C THR A 62 6.41 9.31 4.67
N PHE A 63 5.51 8.33 4.78
CA PHE A 63 5.80 6.97 4.30
C PHE A 63 6.09 6.93 2.80
N ARG A 64 5.35 7.70 1.99
CA ARG A 64 5.58 7.79 0.53
C ARG A 64 6.91 8.44 0.15
N ALA A 65 7.44 9.32 1.00
CA ALA A 65 8.71 9.99 0.74
C ALA A 65 9.92 9.08 1.05
N ILE A 66 9.74 8.01 1.82
CA ILE A 66 10.81 7.07 2.15
C ILE A 66 11.11 6.21 0.91
N PRO A 67 12.35 6.21 0.39
CA PRO A 67 12.73 5.30 -0.69
C PRO A 67 12.49 3.84 -0.30
N PHE A 68 11.94 3.04 -1.22
CA PHE A 68 11.55 1.66 -0.94
C PHE A 68 12.69 0.81 -0.33
N ILE A 69 13.92 0.96 -0.85
CA ILE A 69 15.09 0.23 -0.33
C ILE A 69 15.35 0.56 1.14
N ILE A 70 15.20 1.83 1.53
CA ILE A 70 15.39 2.27 2.92
C ILE A 70 14.29 1.69 3.81
N LEU A 71 13.03 1.75 3.37
CA LEU A 71 11.91 1.17 4.09
C LEU A 71 12.08 -0.34 4.27
N LEU A 72 12.51 -1.06 3.22
CA LEU A 72 12.76 -2.50 3.28
C LEU A 72 13.75 -2.85 4.39
N ILE A 73 14.87 -2.13 4.46
CA ILE A 73 15.89 -2.35 5.49
C ILE A 73 15.34 -1.97 6.87
N ALA A 74 14.64 -0.84 6.98
CA ALA A 74 14.02 -0.40 8.23
C ALA A 74 12.97 -1.38 8.76
N MET A 75 12.31 -2.13 7.87
CA MET A 75 11.30 -3.13 8.23
C MET A 75 11.87 -4.50 8.58
N LEU A 76 13.17 -4.78 8.38
CA LEU A 76 13.77 -6.08 8.72
C LEU A 76 13.42 -6.63 10.12
N PRO A 77 13.52 -5.84 11.23
CA PRO A 77 13.16 -6.36 12.55
C PRO A 77 11.66 -6.68 12.65
N PHE A 78 10.81 -5.85 12.05
CA PHE A 78 9.36 -6.06 12.04
C PHE A 78 8.96 -7.27 11.17
N THR A 79 9.56 -7.42 9.99
CA THR A 79 9.34 -8.55 9.09
C THR A 79 9.74 -9.86 9.76
N ARG A 80 10.88 -9.88 10.47
CA ARG A 80 11.30 -11.06 11.24
C ARG A 80 10.32 -11.36 12.38
N LEU A 81 9.82 -10.35 13.07
CA LEU A 81 8.81 -10.53 14.11
C LEU A 81 7.52 -11.15 13.56
N LEU A 82 7.07 -10.68 12.39
CA LEU A 82 5.79 -11.06 11.80
C LEU A 82 5.83 -12.44 11.09
N VAL A 83 6.92 -12.72 10.37
CA VAL A 83 7.02 -13.89 9.46
C VAL A 83 8.09 -14.89 9.94
N GLY A 84 8.88 -14.55 10.96
CA GLY A 84 9.96 -15.39 11.48
C GLY A 84 11.27 -15.34 10.68
N THR A 85 11.28 -14.71 9.50
CA THR A 85 12.44 -14.62 8.60
C THR A 85 12.49 -13.28 7.88
N THR A 86 13.68 -12.90 7.39
CA THR A 86 13.90 -11.71 6.55
C THR A 86 14.11 -12.05 5.08
N LEU A 87 14.04 -13.34 4.71
CA LEU A 87 14.31 -13.84 3.36
C LEU A 87 13.13 -14.66 2.83
N GLY A 88 12.95 -14.62 1.51
CA GLY A 88 11.92 -15.37 0.80
C GLY A 88 10.65 -14.56 0.49
N THR A 89 9.72 -15.20 -0.20
CA THR A 89 8.48 -14.58 -0.74
C THR A 89 7.64 -13.91 0.34
N TRP A 90 7.38 -14.60 1.45
CA TRP A 90 6.56 -14.07 2.55
C TRP A 90 7.21 -12.89 3.27
N ALA A 91 8.54 -12.90 3.43
CA ALA A 91 9.26 -11.78 4.01
C ALA A 91 9.24 -10.54 3.10
N ALA A 92 9.34 -10.72 1.79
CA ALA A 92 9.33 -9.62 0.82
C ALA A 92 7.96 -8.92 0.72
N ILE A 93 6.86 -9.67 0.89
CA ILE A 93 5.49 -9.13 0.84
C ILE A 93 5.27 -8.03 1.89
N VAL A 94 5.89 -8.14 3.06
CA VAL A 94 5.67 -7.20 4.19
C VAL A 94 6.09 -5.76 3.85
N PRO A 95 7.37 -5.46 3.51
CA PRO A 95 7.76 -4.10 3.13
C PRO A 95 7.14 -3.65 1.82
N LEU A 96 6.88 -4.57 0.87
CA LEU A 96 6.16 -4.24 -0.36
C LEU A 96 4.77 -3.70 -0.04
N SER A 97 3.99 -4.42 0.77
CA SER A 97 2.64 -4.02 1.18
C SER A 97 2.67 -2.71 1.97
N ALA A 98 3.58 -2.58 2.93
CA ALA A 98 3.69 -1.37 3.76
C ALA A 98 4.00 -0.11 2.93
N ASN A 99 4.78 -0.23 1.87
CA ASN A 99 5.00 0.85 0.91
C ASN A 99 3.76 1.09 0.03
N LEU A 100 3.16 0.02 -0.48
CA LEU A 100 2.08 0.11 -1.48
C LEU A 100 0.80 0.72 -0.88
N VAL A 101 0.48 0.45 0.39
CA VAL A 101 -0.72 0.96 1.08
C VAL A 101 -0.83 2.49 1.03
N PRO A 102 0.13 3.30 1.53
CA PRO A 102 0.03 4.75 1.50
C PRO A 102 0.12 5.31 0.07
N PHE A 103 0.87 4.66 -0.83
CA PHE A 103 0.91 5.03 -2.25
C PHE A 103 -0.47 4.87 -2.92
N PHE A 104 -1.09 3.70 -2.77
CA PHE A 104 -2.40 3.41 -3.32
C PHE A 104 -3.48 4.29 -2.69
N ALA A 105 -3.42 4.51 -1.37
CA ALA A 105 -4.36 5.39 -0.67
C ALA A 105 -4.39 6.79 -1.29
N ARG A 106 -3.22 7.34 -1.66
CA ARG A 106 -3.20 8.66 -2.30
C ARG A 106 -3.76 8.63 -3.72
N ILE A 107 -3.49 7.59 -4.50
CA ILE A 107 -4.06 7.43 -5.85
C ILE A 107 -5.59 7.37 -5.76
N ALA A 108 -6.11 6.48 -4.91
CA ALA A 108 -7.54 6.34 -4.70
C ALA A 108 -8.18 7.65 -4.17
N GLN A 109 -7.51 8.35 -3.25
CA GLN A 109 -7.98 9.65 -2.75
C GLN A 109 -8.12 10.69 -3.86
N VAL A 110 -7.15 10.76 -4.79
CA VAL A 110 -7.24 11.67 -5.94
C VAL A 110 -8.44 11.30 -6.81
N SER A 111 -8.60 10.02 -7.14
CA SER A 111 -9.74 9.56 -7.95
C SER A 111 -11.09 9.80 -7.28
N LEU A 112 -11.18 9.66 -5.95
CA LEU A 112 -12.40 9.96 -5.20
C LEU A 112 -12.72 11.47 -5.19
N ASN A 113 -11.70 12.32 -5.16
CA ASN A 113 -11.88 13.77 -5.17
C ASN A 113 -12.25 14.32 -6.57
N ASP A 114 -12.02 13.55 -7.63
CA ASP A 114 -12.42 13.90 -9.00
C ASP A 114 -13.92 13.64 -9.27
N VAL A 115 -14.64 13.01 -8.33
CA VAL A 115 -16.09 12.79 -8.42
C VAL A 115 -16.83 14.11 -8.17
N ASP A 116 -17.85 14.39 -9.00
CA ASP A 116 -18.67 15.59 -8.87
C ASP A 116 -19.31 15.68 -7.47
N PRO A 117 -19.04 16.75 -6.69
CA PRO A 117 -19.66 16.97 -5.39
C PRO A 117 -21.19 16.93 -5.44
N GLY A 118 -21.82 17.35 -6.53
CA GLY A 118 -23.27 17.35 -6.69
C GLY A 118 -23.89 15.95 -6.69
N LEU A 119 -23.14 14.91 -7.08
CA LEU A 119 -23.59 13.51 -6.97
C LEU A 119 -23.59 13.03 -5.51
N VAL A 120 -22.68 13.54 -4.70
CA VAL A 120 -22.57 13.21 -3.27
C VAL A 120 -23.66 13.92 -2.47
N GLU A 121 -24.02 15.14 -2.85
CA GLU A 121 -25.12 15.90 -2.22
C GLU A 121 -26.51 15.36 -2.57
N ALA A 122 -26.66 14.71 -3.73
CA ALA A 122 -27.92 14.16 -4.19
C ALA A 122 -28.26 12.76 -3.62
N ALA A 123 -27.29 12.06 -3.04
CA ALA A 123 -27.41 10.71 -2.49
C ALA A 123 -27.80 10.71 -1.01
#